data_AF-A0A5S9MMI9-F1
#
_entry.id   AF-A0A5S9MMI9-F1
#
_cell.length_a   1.000
_cell.length_b   1.000
_cell.length_c   1.000
_cell.angle_alpha   90.00
_cell.angle_beta   90.00
_cell.angle_gamma   90.00
#
_symmetry.space_group_name_H-M   'P 1'
#
loop_
_entity.id
_entity.type
_entity.pdbx_description
1 polymer ?
#
loop_
_entity_poly.entity_id
_entity_poly.type
_entity_poly.pdbx_seq_one_letter_code
_entity_poly.pdbx_strand_id
1 'polypeptide(L)'
;MVLVFNEPIVVQTRVYLDAIRYPFEQNTKKWMQWNYHKALATAKVVKLFQFQEMGLKESAGAKIGVILNPEVTYARSSAPHDQEAARMYDLFFNRVFLDPSIKGEYPEELIDVLKKA
;
A
#
# COMPACT_ATOMS: atom_id res chain seq x y z
N MET A 1 -5.97 20.02 4.86
CA MET A 1 -5.66 18.80 4.08
C MET A 1 -6.11 17.60 4.90
N VAL A 2 -6.87 16.68 4.31
CA VAL A 2 -7.33 15.44 4.95
C VAL A 2 -6.40 14.30 4.54
N LEU A 3 -5.93 13.53 5.52
CA LEU A 3 -5.05 12.39 5.30
C LEU A 3 -5.76 11.12 5.73
N VAL A 4 -5.96 10.17 4.81
CA VAL A 4 -6.68 8.94 5.13
C VAL A 4 -5.83 7.99 5.97
N PHE A 5 -4.58 7.79 5.54
CA PHE A 5 -3.58 7.02 6.29
C PHE A 5 -2.21 7.71 6.18
N ASN A 6 -1.43 7.57 7.25
CA ASN A 6 0.00 7.83 7.25
C ASN A 6 0.74 6.50 7.10
N GLU A 7 1.62 6.41 6.09
CA GLU A 7 2.52 5.27 5.87
C GLU A 7 1.77 3.92 5.95
N PRO A 8 0.80 3.70 5.05
CA PRO A 8 -0.18 2.65 5.23
C PRO A 8 0.47 1.29 5.38
N ILE A 9 1.66 1.03 4.83
CA ILE A 9 2.37 -0.25 4.91
C ILE A 9 2.87 -0.63 6.32
N VAL A 10 3.21 0.36 7.16
CA VAL A 10 4.07 0.14 8.34
C VAL A 10 3.42 -0.78 9.38
N VAL A 11 2.16 -0.52 9.77
CA VAL A 11 1.56 -1.22 10.91
C VAL A 11 1.44 -2.72 10.65
N GLN A 12 0.87 -3.13 9.53
CA GLN A 12 0.67 -4.52 9.17
C GLN A 12 1.99 -5.24 8.92
N THR A 13 3.00 -4.58 8.35
CA THR A 13 4.33 -5.16 8.20
C THR A 13 4.91 -5.50 9.57
N ARG A 14 4.87 -4.55 10.51
CA ARG A 14 5.40 -4.74 11.86
C ARG A 14 4.59 -5.73 12.70
N VAL A 15 3.31 -5.92 12.38
CA VAL A 15 2.38 -6.81 13.10
C VAL A 15 2.39 -8.23 12.52
N TYR A 16 2.28 -8.39 11.20
CA TYR A 16 2.05 -9.69 10.55
C TYR A 16 3.17 -10.18 9.64
N LEU A 17 4.10 -9.32 9.20
CA LEU A 17 5.26 -9.77 8.41
C LEU A 17 6.47 -10.00 9.32
N ASP A 18 6.82 -8.98 10.11
CA ASP A 18 7.95 -9.01 11.03
C ASP A 18 7.57 -9.67 12.37
N ALA A 19 6.28 -9.70 12.71
CA ALA A 19 5.75 -10.20 13.98
C ALA A 19 6.40 -9.56 15.23
N ILE A 20 6.84 -8.30 15.15
CA ILE A 20 7.49 -7.58 16.25
C ILE A 20 6.54 -6.69 17.07
N ARG A 21 5.24 -6.67 16.73
CA ARG A 21 4.18 -5.96 17.46
C ARG A 21 3.05 -6.94 17.75
N TYR A 22 2.27 -6.66 18.80
CA TYR A 22 1.07 -7.43 19.14
C TYR A 22 0.20 -7.67 17.88
N PRO A 23 -0.29 -8.90 17.63
CA PRO A 23 -0.25 -10.06 18.52
C PRO A 23 0.99 -10.97 18.38
N PHE A 24 2.08 -10.50 17.75
CA PHE A 24 3.29 -11.29 17.48
C PHE A 24 3.01 -12.53 16.60
N GLU A 25 2.02 -12.41 15.71
CA GLU A 25 1.63 -13.46 14.77
C GLU A 25 2.30 -13.20 13.43
N GLN A 26 3.08 -14.15 12.89
CA GLN A 26 3.55 -14.06 11.51
C GLN A 26 2.51 -14.67 10.57
N ASN A 27 1.92 -13.84 9.70
CA ASN A 27 0.87 -14.24 8.77
C ASN A 27 0.87 -13.36 7.50
N THR A 28 1.55 -13.84 6.45
CA THR A 28 1.69 -13.14 5.16
C THR A 28 0.36 -12.90 4.46
N LYS A 29 -0.60 -13.82 4.60
CA LYS A 29 -1.95 -13.66 4.03
C LYS A 29 -2.72 -12.53 4.70
N LYS A 30 -2.70 -12.46 6.05
CA LYS A 30 -3.30 -11.33 6.79
C LYS A 30 -2.59 -10.02 6.48
N TRP A 31 -1.26 -10.02 6.42
CA TRP A 31 -0.47 -8.86 6.01
C TRP A 31 -0.96 -8.29 4.67
N MET A 32 -1.05 -9.13 3.63
CA MET A 32 -1.48 -8.69 2.30
C MET A 32 -2.96 -8.26 2.27
N GLN A 33 -3.85 -9.01 2.92
CA GLN A 33 -5.27 -8.62 3.01
C GLN A 33 -5.44 -7.25 3.68
N TRP A 34 -4.63 -6.94 4.69
CA TRP A 34 -4.69 -5.66 5.38
C TRP A 34 -4.17 -4.51 4.51
N ASN A 35 -3.09 -4.73 3.74
CA ASN A 35 -2.61 -3.79 2.71
C ASN A 35 -3.74 -3.45 1.72
N TYR A 36 -4.42 -4.48 1.19
CA TYR A 36 -5.54 -4.30 0.26
C TYR A 36 -6.68 -3.48 0.89
N HIS A 37 -7.09 -3.81 2.12
CA HIS A 37 -8.15 -3.09 2.80
C HIS A 37 -7.81 -1.62 3.06
N LYS A 38 -6.55 -1.29 3.34
CA LYS A 38 -6.12 0.11 3.49
C LYS A 38 -6.22 0.87 2.17
N ALA A 39 -5.80 0.29 1.05
CA ALA A 39 -5.95 0.91 -0.27
C ALA A 39 -7.45 1.10 -0.63
N LEU A 40 -8.27 0.07 -0.40
CA LEU A 40 -9.71 0.14 -0.64
C LEU A 40 -10.40 1.19 0.25
N ALA A 41 -10.02 1.28 1.53
CA ALA A 41 -10.52 2.30 2.43
C ALA A 41 -10.14 3.71 1.95
N THR A 42 -8.90 3.92 1.49
CA THR A 42 -8.47 5.18 0.87
C THR A 42 -9.36 5.55 -0.32
N ALA A 43 -9.58 4.62 -1.26
CA ALA A 43 -10.44 4.86 -2.42
C ALA A 43 -11.88 5.22 -2.01
N LYS A 44 -12.44 4.54 -1.01
CA LYS A 44 -13.78 4.83 -0.48
C LYS A 44 -13.86 6.21 0.19
N VAL A 45 -12.89 6.59 1.01
CA VAL A 45 -12.88 7.92 1.65
C VAL A 45 -12.69 9.02 0.62
N VAL A 46 -11.84 8.82 -0.40
CA VAL A 46 -11.71 9.77 -1.52
C VAL A 46 -13.03 9.91 -2.27
N LYS A 47 -13.74 8.80 -2.52
CA LYS A 47 -15.07 8.81 -3.11
C LYS A 47 -16.03 9.67 -2.27
N LEU A 48 -16.17 9.38 -0.97
CA LEU A 48 -17.03 10.14 -0.06
C LEU A 48 -16.67 11.63 -0.01
N PHE A 49 -15.37 11.95 0.01
CA PHE A 49 -14.88 13.33 -0.01
C PHE A 49 -15.22 14.07 -1.32
N GLN A 50 -15.19 13.37 -2.45
CA GLN A 50 -15.49 13.95 -3.77
C GLN A 50 -17.00 14.12 -4.01
N PHE A 51 -17.84 13.20 -3.55
CA PHE A 51 -19.29 13.19 -3.81
C PHE A 51 -20.11 14.09 -2.87
N GLN A 52 -19.50 15.16 -2.32
CA GLN A 52 -20.16 16.23 -1.56
C GLN A 52 -20.96 15.84 -0.31
N GLU A 53 -21.04 14.57 0.12
CA GLU A 53 -21.81 14.19 1.33
C GLU A 53 -21.38 14.97 2.58
N MET A 54 -20.16 15.53 2.59
CA MET A 54 -19.64 16.37 3.67
C MET A 54 -19.50 17.86 3.30
N GLY A 55 -19.78 18.29 2.06
CA GLY A 55 -19.64 19.68 1.59
C GLY A 55 -18.23 20.28 1.65
N LEU A 56 -17.20 19.50 1.99
CA LEU A 56 -15.85 19.97 2.32
C LEU A 56 -15.03 20.44 1.10
N LYS A 57 -15.27 19.84 -0.07
CA LYS A 57 -14.52 20.16 -1.30
C LYS A 57 -14.84 21.57 -1.81
N GLU A 58 -16.09 21.99 -1.69
CA GLU A 58 -16.59 23.27 -2.24
C GLU A 58 -16.54 24.41 -1.24
N SER A 59 -16.74 24.13 0.06
CA SER A 59 -16.75 25.16 1.10
C SER A 59 -15.35 25.64 1.51
N ALA A 60 -14.29 24.86 1.26
CA ALA A 60 -12.96 25.14 1.83
C ALA A 60 -11.76 24.90 0.90
N GLY A 61 -11.96 24.51 -0.37
CA GLY A 61 -10.85 24.15 -1.26
C GLY A 61 -9.98 23.01 -0.69
N ALA A 62 -10.57 22.16 0.14
CA ALA A 62 -9.85 21.16 0.89
C ALA A 62 -9.29 20.07 -0.04
N LYS A 63 -8.06 19.63 0.25
CA LYS A 63 -7.38 18.51 -0.43
C LYS A 63 -7.45 17.25 0.42
N ILE A 64 -7.53 16.10 -0.23
CA ILE A 64 -7.46 14.77 0.39
C ILE A 64 -6.32 13.96 -0.20
N GLY A 65 -5.67 13.12 0.60
CA GLY A 65 -4.62 12.22 0.13
C GLY A 65 -4.22 11.14 1.14
N VAL A 66 -3.18 10.40 0.78
CA VAL A 66 -2.49 9.41 1.61
C VAL A 66 -1.01 9.77 1.65
N ILE A 67 -0.36 9.62 2.80
CA ILE A 67 1.10 9.75 2.91
C ILE A 67 1.71 8.36 2.74
N LEU A 68 2.62 8.23 1.77
CA LEU A 68 3.37 7.01 1.53
C LEU A 68 4.84 7.21 1.92
N ASN A 69 5.47 6.15 2.40
CA ASN A 69 6.90 6.05 2.65
C ASN A 69 7.56 5.15 1.58
N PRO A 70 7.69 5.60 0.31
CA PRO A 70 8.34 4.80 -0.71
C PRO A 70 9.85 4.68 -0.41
N GLU A 71 10.40 3.50 -0.66
CA GLU A 71 11.83 3.26 -0.58
C GLU A 71 12.39 2.97 -1.96
N VAL A 72 13.40 3.73 -2.37
CA VAL A 72 14.08 3.44 -3.63
C VAL A 72 14.84 2.13 -3.47
N THR A 73 14.44 1.14 -4.28
CA THR A 73 15.00 -0.20 -4.19
C THR A 73 16.18 -0.36 -5.13
N TYR A 74 17.33 -0.75 -4.58
CA TYR A 74 18.55 -1.02 -5.34
C TYR A 74 18.93 -2.49 -5.17
N ALA A 75 19.20 -3.17 -6.28
CA ALA A 75 19.77 -4.51 -6.25
C ALA A 75 21.21 -4.46 -5.71
N ARG A 76 21.60 -5.50 -4.96
CA ARG A 76 22.96 -5.63 -4.43
C ARG A 76 24.03 -5.74 -5.53
N SER A 77 23.70 -6.40 -6.64
CA SER A 77 24.58 -6.57 -7.80
C SER A 77 23.78 -6.73 -9.10
N SER A 78 24.48 -6.88 -10.22
CA SER A 78 23.88 -7.20 -11.53
C SER A 78 23.47 -8.68 -11.68
N ALA A 79 23.70 -9.53 -10.67
CA ALA A 79 23.29 -10.93 -10.73
C ALA A 79 21.77 -11.05 -10.88
N PRO A 80 21.25 -11.99 -11.70
CA PRO A 80 19.80 -12.09 -11.97
C PRO A 80 18.94 -12.23 -10.72
N HIS A 81 19.41 -12.96 -9.69
CA HIS A 81 18.68 -13.13 -8.45
C HIS A 81 18.61 -11.87 -7.59
N ASP A 82 19.65 -11.02 -7.63
CA ASP A 82 19.67 -9.74 -6.90
C ASP A 82 18.73 -8.73 -7.57
N GLN A 83 18.67 -8.73 -8.91
CA GLN A 83 17.72 -7.92 -9.68
C GLN A 83 16.27 -8.34 -9.40
N GLU A 84 16.03 -9.65 -9.35
CA GLU A 84 14.72 -10.19 -9.01
C GLU A 84 14.31 -9.83 -7.58
N ALA A 85 15.22 -9.93 -6.60
CA ALA A 85 14.94 -9.54 -5.23
C ALA A 85 14.55 -8.06 -5.11
N ALA A 86 15.25 -7.17 -5.82
CA ALA A 86 14.91 -5.75 -5.86
C ALA A 86 13.53 -5.51 -6.49
N ARG A 87 13.23 -6.20 -7.61
CA ARG A 87 11.93 -6.10 -8.28
C ARG A 87 10.79 -6.55 -7.35
N MET A 88 10.98 -7.66 -6.64
CA MET A 88 9.99 -8.19 -5.70
C MET A 88 9.77 -7.26 -4.50
N TYR A 89 10.83 -6.66 -3.97
CA TYR A 89 10.72 -5.68 -2.89
C TYR A 89 9.89 -4.46 -3.34
N ASP A 90 10.21 -3.88 -4.50
CA ASP A 90 9.46 -2.75 -5.06
C ASP A 90 7.97 -3.11 -5.27
N LEU A 91 7.71 -4.32 -5.78
CA LEU A 91 6.36 -4.84 -5.99
C LEU A 91 5.56 -4.90 -4.69
N PHE A 92 6.14 -5.46 -3.63
CA PHE A 92 5.48 -5.69 -2.35
C PHE A 92 5.40 -4.48 -1.44
N PHE A 93 6.35 -3.55 -1.53
CA PHE A 93 6.43 -2.42 -0.59
C PHE A 93 5.98 -1.09 -1.18
N ASN A 94 6.26 -0.83 -2.45
CA ASN A 94 5.94 0.45 -3.09
C ASN A 94 4.69 0.32 -3.98
N ARG A 95 4.74 -0.56 -4.97
CA ARG A 95 3.71 -0.66 -6.02
C ARG A 95 2.37 -1.16 -5.50
N VAL A 96 2.36 -1.88 -4.38
CA VAL A 96 1.13 -2.31 -3.68
C VAL A 96 0.22 -1.13 -3.28
N PHE A 97 0.77 0.08 -3.11
CA PHE A 97 -0.01 1.29 -2.83
C PHE A 97 0.02 2.30 -3.98
N LEU A 98 1.16 2.45 -4.67
CA LEU A 98 1.32 3.44 -5.74
C LEU A 98 0.47 3.11 -6.96
N ASP A 99 0.51 1.87 -7.46
CA ASP A 99 -0.21 1.48 -8.67
C ASP A 99 -1.75 1.62 -8.48
N PRO A 100 -2.39 1.11 -7.40
CA PRO A 100 -3.82 1.34 -7.23
C PRO A 100 -4.17 2.82 -6.98
N SER A 101 -3.25 3.64 -6.44
CA SER A 101 -3.51 5.07 -6.18
C SER A 101 -3.40 5.93 -7.44
N ILE A 102 -2.50 5.58 -8.37
CA ILE A 102 -2.20 6.38 -9.57
C ILE A 102 -2.86 5.80 -10.81
N LYS A 103 -2.82 4.47 -10.97
CA LYS A 103 -3.33 3.73 -12.13
C LYS A 103 -4.73 3.15 -11.90
N GLY A 104 -5.16 3.03 -10.64
CA GLY A 104 -6.46 2.46 -10.29
C GLY A 104 -6.52 0.94 -10.31
N GLU A 105 -5.37 0.27 -10.51
CA GLU A 105 -5.28 -1.18 -10.62
C GLU A 105 -4.06 -1.72 -9.85
N TYR A 106 -4.16 -2.99 -9.43
CA TYR A 106 -3.03 -3.69 -8.83
C TYR A 106 -2.11 -4.26 -9.93
N PRO A 107 -0.80 -4.34 -9.69
CA PRO A 107 0.11 -5.02 -10.62
C PRO A 107 -0.33 -6.47 -10.86
N GLU A 108 -0.51 -6.89 -12.12
CA GLU A 108 -0.81 -8.29 -12.44
C GLU A 108 0.24 -9.24 -11.87
N GLU A 109 1.51 -8.84 -11.97
CA GLU A 109 2.64 -9.56 -11.41
C GLU A 109 2.48 -9.84 -9.90
N LEU A 110 1.98 -8.87 -9.13
CA LEU A 110 1.73 -9.06 -7.70
C LEU A 110 0.65 -10.12 -7.49
N ILE A 111 -0.42 -10.08 -8.27
CA ILE A 111 -1.51 -11.06 -8.18
C ILE A 111 -1.01 -12.47 -8.53
N ASP A 112 -0.17 -12.61 -9.54
CA ASP A 112 0.38 -13.90 -9.94
C ASP A 112 1.32 -14.49 -8.90
N VAL A 113 2.12 -13.65 -8.24
CA VAL A 113 2.93 -14.08 -7.09
C VAL A 113 2.04 -14.54 -5.94
N LEU A 114 1.00 -13.78 -5.60
CA LEU A 114 0.09 -14.11 -4.50
C LEU A 114 -0.72 -15.39 -4.73
N LYS A 115 -0.99 -15.77 -5.99
CA LYS A 115 -1.66 -17.04 -6.33
C LYS A 115 -0.76 -18.26 -6.15
N LYS A 116 0.57 -18.09 -6.16
CA LYS A 116 1.55 -19.17 -5.99
C LYS A 116 1.93 -19.40 -4.52
N ALA A 117 1.55 -18.47 -3.63
CA ALA A 117 1.90 -18.44 -2.22
C ALA A 117 0.86 -19.13 -1.31
#